data_AF-V5HQ54-F1
#
_entry.id   AF-V5HQ54-F1
#
_cell.length_a   1.000
_cell.length_b   1.000
_cell.length_c   1.000
_cell.angle_alpha   90.00
_cell.angle_beta   90.00
_cell.angle_gamma   90.00
#
_symmetry.space_group_name_H-M   'P 1'
#
loop_
_entity.id
_entity.type
_entity.pdbx_description
1 polymer ?
#
loop_
_entity_poly.entity_id
_entity_poly.type
_entity_poly.pdbx_seq_one_letter_code
_entity_poly.pdbx_strand_id
1 'polypeptide(L)'
;MCQAKDVFDVSILDAERILEAYEHMKNMPEFGRDPEELKRAALIMSLTAWETYVEDKVSEEVNLQSRVLQGSQLGDFIANSLEKELKFFHTPNSKKTKDIFERFLGIDVTKYWSWPGYEDPDRTRTKLNEWIKKRGDAVHRSVSDKQTSHLISKPEAEKCIKFLKSLVQVTDTAISQNH
;
A
#
# COMPACT_ATOMS: atom_id res chain seq x y z
N MET A 1 -14.70 -0.06 15.50
CA MET A 1 -13.73 0.55 14.58
C MET A 1 -13.03 -0.60 13.91
N CYS A 2 -13.09 -0.71 12.59
CA CYS A 2 -12.19 -1.62 11.87
C CYS A 2 -10.79 -1.04 12.04
N GLN A 3 -9.81 -1.87 12.36
CA GLN A 3 -8.41 -1.44 12.39
C GLN A 3 -7.91 -1.38 10.95
N ALA A 4 -7.09 -0.39 10.59
CA ALA A 4 -6.59 -0.21 9.22
C ALA A 4 -5.93 -1.47 8.67
N LYS A 5 -5.30 -2.24 9.56
CA LYS A 5 -4.73 -3.56 9.28
C LYS A 5 -5.80 -4.57 8.82
N ASP A 6 -6.94 -4.65 9.51
CA ASP A 6 -8.02 -5.59 9.15
C ASP A 6 -8.60 -5.23 7.77
N VAL A 7 -8.75 -3.93 7.49
CA VAL A 7 -9.21 -3.44 6.19
C VAL A 7 -8.21 -3.79 5.10
N PHE A 8 -6.91 -3.64 5.37
CA PHE A 8 -5.85 -4.07 4.46
C PHE A 8 -5.90 -5.58 4.21
N ASP A 9 -6.01 -6.39 5.27
CA ASP A 9 -6.01 -7.85 5.19
C ASP A 9 -7.19 -8.39 4.36
N VAL A 10 -8.34 -7.69 4.37
CA VAL A 10 -9.46 -8.00 3.48
C VAL A 10 -9.22 -7.48 2.06
N SER A 11 -8.76 -6.24 1.91
CA SER A 11 -8.61 -5.58 0.60
C SER A 11 -7.52 -6.21 -0.26
N ILE A 12 -6.43 -6.69 0.36
CA ILE A 12 -5.33 -7.36 -0.34
C ILE A 12 -5.76 -8.70 -0.95
N LEU A 13 -6.84 -9.34 -0.44
CA LEU A 13 -7.39 -10.58 -1.01
C LEU A 13 -7.93 -10.36 -2.41
N ASP A 14 -8.38 -9.16 -2.76
CA ASP A 14 -8.87 -8.88 -4.12
C ASP A 14 -7.74 -9.01 -5.14
N ALA A 15 -6.52 -8.58 -4.80
CA ALA A 15 -5.36 -8.80 -5.65
C ALA A 15 -5.02 -10.31 -5.81
N GLU A 16 -5.17 -11.10 -4.74
CA GLU A 16 -4.95 -12.54 -4.78
C GLU A 16 -6.00 -13.24 -5.66
N ARG A 17 -7.28 -12.91 -5.48
CA ARG A 17 -8.40 -13.43 -6.29
C ARG A 17 -8.26 -13.07 -7.77
N ILE A 18 -7.72 -11.89 -8.09
CA ILE A 18 -7.44 -11.50 -9.48
C ILE A 18 -6.36 -12.42 -10.09
N LEU A 19 -5.32 -12.78 -9.32
CA LEU A 19 -4.29 -13.72 -9.80
C LEU A 19 -4.81 -15.16 -9.92
N GLU A 20 -5.74 -15.57 -9.06
CA GLU A 20 -6.45 -16.84 -9.19
C GLU A 20 -7.32 -16.86 -10.45
N ALA A 21 -8.09 -15.79 -10.70
CA ALA A 21 -8.87 -15.65 -11.93
C ALA A 21 -7.98 -15.71 -13.18
N TYR A 22 -6.81 -15.07 -13.15
CA TYR A 22 -5.81 -15.18 -14.21
C TYR A 22 -5.40 -16.63 -14.48
N GLU A 23 -5.14 -17.43 -13.43
CA GLU A 23 -4.77 -18.84 -13.57
C GLU A 23 -5.86 -19.71 -14.20
N HIS A 24 -7.12 -19.42 -13.88
CA HIS A 24 -8.25 -20.11 -14.50
C HIS A 24 -8.40 -19.70 -15.97
N MET A 25 -8.27 -18.41 -16.28
CA MET A 25 -8.52 -17.88 -17.61
C MET A 25 -7.39 -18.13 -18.61
N LYS A 26 -6.12 -18.22 -18.16
CA LYS A 26 -4.97 -18.38 -19.07
C LYS A 26 -5.02 -19.64 -19.93
N ASN A 27 -5.75 -20.67 -19.49
CA ASN A 27 -5.89 -21.96 -20.18
C ASN A 27 -7.21 -22.08 -20.97
N MET A 28 -8.06 -21.05 -20.93
CA MET A 28 -9.37 -21.08 -21.61
C MET A 28 -9.19 -20.76 -23.10
N PRO A 29 -9.55 -21.70 -24.02
CA PRO A 29 -9.33 -21.52 -25.46
C PRO A 29 -10.04 -20.29 -26.06
N GLU A 30 -11.11 -19.85 -25.39
CA GLU A 30 -12.03 -18.79 -25.79
C GLU A 30 -11.36 -17.41 -25.82
N PHE A 31 -10.35 -17.19 -24.99
CA PHE A 31 -9.77 -15.86 -24.78
C PHE A 31 -8.75 -15.46 -25.85
N GLY A 32 -8.30 -16.39 -26.71
CA GLY A 32 -7.42 -16.12 -27.85
C GLY A 32 -6.04 -15.49 -27.53
N ARG A 33 -5.79 -15.07 -26.29
CA ARG A 33 -4.56 -14.44 -25.78
C ARG A 33 -4.44 -14.55 -24.25
N ASP A 34 -3.22 -14.39 -23.73
CA ASP A 34 -2.95 -14.32 -22.28
C ASP A 34 -3.65 -13.08 -21.66
N PRO A 35 -4.49 -13.24 -20.60
CA PRO A 35 -5.22 -12.15 -19.95
C PRO A 35 -4.32 -11.32 -19.02
N GLU A 36 -3.31 -10.69 -19.61
CA GLU A 36 -2.28 -9.89 -18.95
C GLU A 36 -2.80 -8.73 -18.09
N GLU A 37 -3.97 -8.21 -18.45
CA GLU A 37 -4.68 -7.15 -17.74
C GLU A 37 -4.89 -7.52 -16.27
N LEU A 38 -5.12 -8.81 -15.99
CA LEU A 38 -5.35 -9.30 -14.63
C LEU A 38 -4.07 -9.22 -13.78
N LYS A 39 -2.90 -9.55 -14.35
CA LYS A 39 -1.62 -9.39 -13.64
C LYS A 39 -1.36 -7.92 -13.30
N ARG A 40 -1.71 -6.99 -14.19
CA ARG A 40 -1.62 -5.54 -13.93
C ARG A 40 -2.64 -5.07 -12.89
N ALA A 41 -3.88 -5.53 -12.99
CA ALA A 41 -4.94 -5.21 -12.04
C ALA A 41 -4.56 -5.67 -10.63
N ALA A 42 -4.01 -6.88 -10.47
CA ALA A 42 -3.54 -7.37 -9.18
C ALA A 42 -2.47 -6.45 -8.55
N LEU A 43 -1.49 -5.97 -9.34
CA LEU A 43 -0.48 -5.02 -8.86
C LEU A 43 -1.10 -3.70 -8.41
N ILE A 44 -2.01 -3.15 -9.23
CA ILE A 44 -2.69 -1.88 -8.93
C ILE A 44 -3.49 -2.04 -7.63
N MET A 45 -4.31 -3.08 -7.52
CA MET A 45 -5.13 -3.37 -6.34
C MET A 45 -4.28 -3.56 -5.09
N SER A 46 -3.14 -4.25 -5.20
CA SER A 46 -2.22 -4.45 -4.07
C SER A 46 -1.70 -3.11 -3.51
N LEU A 47 -1.32 -2.21 -4.40
CA LEU A 47 -0.79 -0.89 -4.00
C LEU A 47 -1.88 0.10 -3.59
N THR A 48 -3.10 -0.07 -4.09
CA THR A 48 -4.27 0.66 -3.58
C THR A 48 -4.58 0.22 -2.15
N ALA A 49 -4.53 -1.08 -1.83
CA ALA A 49 -4.69 -1.56 -0.46
C ALA A 49 -3.63 -0.98 0.48
N TRP A 50 -2.37 -0.92 0.05
CA TRP A 50 -1.30 -0.24 0.79
C TRP A 50 -1.60 1.25 1.01
N GLU A 51 -2.10 1.94 -0.01
CA GLU A 51 -2.42 3.36 0.07
C GLU A 51 -3.51 3.64 1.10
N THR A 52 -4.62 2.90 1.02
CA THR A 52 -5.69 2.94 2.01
C THR A 52 -5.19 2.62 3.42
N TYR A 53 -4.35 1.59 3.59
CA TYR A 53 -3.77 1.26 4.90
C TYR A 53 -3.01 2.44 5.53
N VAL A 54 -2.16 3.11 4.76
CA VAL A 54 -1.35 4.22 5.28
C VAL A 54 -2.23 5.39 5.70
N GLU A 55 -3.23 5.74 4.89
CA GLU A 55 -4.19 6.82 5.16
C GLU A 55 -5.06 6.53 6.39
N ASP A 56 -5.61 5.32 6.46
CA ASP A 56 -6.44 4.88 7.58
C ASP A 56 -5.62 4.77 8.86
N LYS A 57 -4.41 4.20 8.78
CA LYS A 57 -3.59 3.96 9.97
C LYS A 57 -3.15 5.26 10.63
N VAL A 58 -2.68 6.25 9.85
CA VAL A 58 -2.32 7.55 10.44
C VAL A 58 -3.55 8.25 11.03
N SER A 59 -4.71 8.13 10.39
CA SER A 59 -5.97 8.71 10.87
C SER A 59 -6.42 8.06 12.17
N GLU A 60 -6.37 6.74 12.26
CA GLU A 60 -6.68 5.98 13.46
C GLU A 60 -5.81 6.41 14.64
N GLU A 61 -4.50 6.45 14.46
CA GLU A 61 -3.57 6.78 15.55
C GLU A 61 -3.68 8.24 15.98
N VAL A 62 -3.86 9.19 15.04
CA VAL A 62 -4.10 10.59 15.39
C VAL A 62 -5.40 10.73 16.17
N ASN A 63 -6.46 10.03 15.78
CA ASN A 63 -7.74 10.04 16.50
C ASN A 63 -7.61 9.43 17.90
N LEU A 64 -6.77 8.40 18.07
CA LEU A 64 -6.49 7.79 19.37
C LEU A 64 -5.67 8.72 20.27
N GLN A 65 -4.59 9.33 19.77
CA GLN A 65 -3.73 10.24 20.54
C GLN A 65 -4.44 11.56 20.89
N SER A 66 -5.30 12.07 20.00
CA SER A 66 -6.04 13.32 20.21
C SER A 66 -7.38 13.13 20.93
N ARG A 67 -7.69 11.92 21.43
CA ARG A 67 -8.99 11.60 22.03
C ARG A 67 -9.40 12.55 23.17
N VAL A 68 -8.45 12.98 23.99
CA VAL A 68 -8.68 13.92 25.10
C VAL A 68 -8.92 15.36 24.62
N LEU A 69 -8.57 15.67 23.38
CA LEU A 69 -8.72 16.98 22.74
C LEU A 69 -9.97 17.04 21.83
N GLN A 70 -10.74 15.95 21.71
CA GLN A 70 -11.92 15.92 20.85
C GLN A 70 -12.95 16.98 21.28
N GLY A 71 -13.46 17.74 20.30
CA GLY A 71 -14.38 18.86 20.53
C GLY A 71 -13.72 20.16 20.99
N SER A 72 -12.38 20.19 21.10
CA SER A 72 -11.63 21.43 21.30
C SER A 72 -11.15 22.00 19.97
N GLN A 73 -10.93 23.33 19.93
CA GLN A 73 -10.37 23.99 18.74
C GLN A 73 -9.01 23.41 18.32
N LEU A 74 -8.21 22.94 19.29
CA LEU A 74 -6.92 22.31 19.01
C LEU A 74 -7.09 20.92 18.39
N GLY A 75 -8.01 20.11 18.92
CA GLY A 75 -8.35 18.81 18.33
C GLY A 75 -8.89 18.95 16.91
N ASP A 76 -9.80 19.90 16.70
CA ASP A 76 -10.36 20.21 15.38
C ASP A 76 -9.26 20.69 14.41
N PHE A 77 -8.31 21.49 14.88
CA PHE A 77 -7.19 21.94 14.05
C PHE A 77 -6.32 20.76 13.60
N ILE A 78 -5.98 19.83 14.50
CA ILE A 78 -5.17 18.64 14.18
C ILE A 78 -5.91 17.77 13.15
N ALA A 79 -7.19 17.46 13.39
CA ALA A 79 -8.01 16.65 12.49
C ALA A 79 -8.13 17.29 11.09
N ASN A 80 -8.43 18.59 11.03
CA ASN A 80 -8.54 19.33 9.77
C ASN A 80 -7.17 19.42 9.04
N SER A 81 -6.07 19.52 9.78
CA SER A 81 -4.72 19.51 9.18
C SER A 81 -4.41 18.16 8.54
N LEU A 82 -4.73 17.05 9.23
CA LEU A 82 -4.55 15.72 8.69
C LEU A 82 -5.42 15.49 7.45
N GLU A 83 -6.71 15.82 7.52
CA GLU A 83 -7.64 15.65 6.39
C GLU A 83 -7.17 16.41 5.14
N LYS A 84 -6.66 17.63 5.30
CA LYS A 84 -6.11 18.43 4.19
C LYS A 84 -4.88 17.78 3.57
N GLU A 85 -4.02 17.17 4.37
CA GLU A 85 -2.82 16.49 3.88
C GLU A 85 -3.17 15.19 3.15
N LEU A 86 -4.08 14.40 3.73
CA LEU A 86 -4.59 13.16 3.12
C LEU A 86 -5.28 13.40 1.77
N LYS A 87 -5.98 14.52 1.59
CA LYS A 87 -6.59 14.89 0.28
C LYS A 87 -5.60 14.92 -0.89
N PHE A 88 -4.33 15.20 -0.62
CA PHE A 88 -3.28 15.23 -1.64
C PHE A 88 -2.25 14.11 -1.46
N PHE A 89 -2.51 13.20 -0.53
CA PHE A 89 -1.61 12.10 -0.16
C PHE A 89 -1.73 10.92 -1.14
N HIS A 90 -1.59 11.20 -2.42
CA HIS A 90 -1.57 10.13 -3.40
C HIS A 90 -0.20 9.46 -3.41
N THR A 91 -0.13 8.18 -3.80
CA THR A 91 1.13 7.46 -4.05
C THR A 91 2.06 7.37 -2.82
N PRO A 92 1.68 6.68 -1.73
CA PRO A 92 2.46 6.62 -0.50
C PRO A 92 3.77 5.85 -0.65
N ASN A 93 4.79 6.58 -1.09
CA ASN A 93 6.16 6.11 -1.17
C ASN A 93 6.85 6.16 0.20
N SER A 94 8.08 5.64 0.28
CA SER A 94 8.79 5.58 1.55
C SER A 94 8.94 6.95 2.22
N LYS A 95 9.22 7.99 1.43
CA LYS A 95 9.40 9.36 1.94
C LYS A 95 8.08 9.96 2.43
N LYS A 96 7.02 9.88 1.63
CA LYS A 96 5.69 10.39 2.00
C LYS A 96 5.15 9.71 3.25
N THR A 97 5.32 8.39 3.33
CA THR A 97 4.92 7.59 4.51
C THR A 97 5.72 8.00 5.73
N LYS A 98 7.05 8.15 5.61
CA LYS A 98 7.87 8.69 6.70
C LYS A 98 7.38 10.08 7.15
N ASP A 99 7.28 11.01 6.21
CA ASP A 99 7.01 12.43 6.48
C ASP A 99 5.66 12.58 7.22
N ILE A 100 4.61 11.87 6.80
CA ILE A 100 3.27 11.97 7.44
C ILE A 100 3.25 11.34 8.84
N PHE A 101 3.90 10.19 9.04
CA PHE A 101 3.98 9.54 10.36
C PHE A 101 4.85 10.34 11.34
N GLU A 102 5.99 10.87 10.90
CA GLU A 102 6.82 11.73 11.75
C GLU A 102 6.07 13.02 12.12
N ARG A 103 5.36 13.62 11.16
CA ARG A 103 4.65 14.89 11.38
C ARG A 103 3.52 14.77 12.39
N PHE A 104 2.70 13.73 12.31
CA PHE A 104 1.50 13.61 13.13
C PHE A 104 1.67 12.74 14.37
N LEU A 105 2.55 11.74 14.31
CA LEU A 105 2.72 10.75 15.37
C LEU A 105 4.12 10.78 15.99
N GLY A 106 5.04 11.59 15.47
CA GLY A 106 6.41 11.72 16.00
C GLY A 106 7.30 10.51 15.74
N ILE A 107 6.88 9.58 14.88
CA ILE A 107 7.58 8.31 14.64
C ILE A 107 7.99 8.15 13.17
N ASP A 108 9.25 7.76 12.96
CA ASP A 108 9.73 7.26 11.67
C ASP A 108 9.46 5.76 11.55
N VAL A 109 8.28 5.39 11.06
CA VAL A 109 7.90 3.98 10.87
C VAL A 109 8.85 3.24 9.91
N THR A 110 9.52 3.97 9.00
CA THR A 110 10.37 3.35 7.98
C THR A 110 11.68 2.79 8.54
N LYS A 111 12.07 3.18 9.75
CA LYS A 111 13.22 2.58 10.46
C LYS A 111 12.96 1.13 10.87
N TYR A 112 11.69 0.76 11.03
CA TYR A 112 11.26 -0.56 11.48
C TYR A 112 10.90 -1.50 10.32
N TRP A 113 11.10 -1.06 9.08
CA TRP A 113 10.82 -1.83 7.87
C TRP A 113 11.85 -2.93 7.61
N SER A 114 11.92 -3.88 8.55
CA SER A 114 12.88 -4.98 8.57
C SER A 114 12.20 -6.31 8.90
N TRP A 115 12.46 -7.34 8.11
CA TRP A 115 12.01 -8.73 8.33
C TRP A 115 12.92 -9.71 7.56
N PRO A 116 12.84 -11.03 7.79
CA PRO A 116 13.69 -12.00 7.07
C PRO A 116 13.59 -11.85 5.54
N GLY A 117 14.74 -11.67 4.89
CA GLY A 117 14.88 -11.37 3.46
C GLY A 117 14.92 -9.88 3.09
N TYR A 118 14.54 -9.00 4.03
CA TYR A 118 14.53 -7.54 3.94
C TYR A 118 15.04 -6.94 5.25
N GLU A 119 16.26 -7.31 5.67
CA GLU A 119 16.82 -6.92 6.96
C GLU A 119 17.22 -5.45 7.01
N ASP A 120 17.62 -4.90 5.86
CA ASP A 120 18.00 -3.50 5.70
C ASP A 120 16.79 -2.61 5.33
N PRO A 121 16.40 -1.66 6.19
CA PRO A 121 15.31 -0.74 5.89
C PRO A 121 15.51 0.10 4.64
N ASP A 122 16.73 0.46 4.25
CA ASP A 122 16.99 1.23 3.02
C ASP A 122 16.64 0.42 1.78
N ARG A 123 16.97 -0.87 1.78
CA ARG A 123 16.55 -1.82 0.75
C ARG A 123 15.03 -1.92 0.70
N THR A 124 14.34 -1.98 1.84
CA THR A 124 12.87 -2.03 1.89
C THR A 124 12.22 -0.76 1.35
N ARG A 125 12.71 0.42 1.76
CA ARG A 125 12.27 1.73 1.26
C ARG A 125 12.43 1.81 -0.26
N THR A 126 13.59 1.41 -0.77
CA THR A 126 13.87 1.35 -2.21
C THR A 126 12.90 0.41 -2.91
N LYS A 127 12.64 -0.77 -2.34
CA LYS A 127 11.75 -1.75 -2.95
C LYS A 127 10.29 -1.29 -3.03
N LEU A 128 9.78 -0.63 -2.00
CA LEU A 128 8.44 -0.02 -2.04
C LEU A 128 8.35 1.00 -3.18
N ASN A 129 9.36 1.86 -3.31
CA ASN A 129 9.38 2.89 -4.35
C ASN A 129 9.43 2.27 -5.76
N GLU A 130 10.15 1.16 -5.95
CA GLU A 130 10.12 0.38 -7.19
C GLU A 130 8.72 -0.14 -7.51
N TRP A 131 7.99 -0.69 -6.53
CA TRP A 131 6.63 -1.16 -6.75
C TRP A 131 5.67 -0.04 -7.16
N ILE A 132 5.76 1.11 -6.50
CA ILE A 132 4.94 2.29 -6.83
C ILE A 132 5.25 2.80 -8.23
N LYS A 133 6.53 2.84 -8.61
CA LYS A 133 6.93 3.18 -9.98
C LYS A 133 6.35 2.17 -10.98
N LYS A 134 6.45 0.87 -10.68
CA LYS A 134 5.92 -0.20 -11.53
C LYS A 134 4.40 -0.12 -11.71
N ARG A 135 3.65 0.32 -10.70
CA ARG A 135 2.21 0.65 -10.83
C ARG A 135 1.98 1.78 -11.82
N GLY A 136 2.75 2.87 -11.72
CA GLY A 136 2.68 3.97 -12.68
C GLY A 136 2.92 3.49 -14.11
N ASP A 137 3.96 2.68 -14.32
CA ASP A 137 4.24 2.08 -15.62
C ASP A 137 3.10 1.16 -16.10
N ALA A 138 2.53 0.34 -15.21
CA ALA A 138 1.42 -0.56 -15.53
C ALA A 138 0.13 0.16 -15.94
N VAL A 139 -0.12 1.37 -15.39
CA VAL A 139 -1.31 2.19 -15.71
C VAL A 139 -1.09 3.03 -16.96
N HIS A 140 0.07 3.68 -17.11
CA HIS A 140 0.29 4.63 -18.20
C HIS A 140 0.78 3.97 -19.49
N ARG A 141 1.69 2.98 -19.41
CA ARG A 141 2.32 2.39 -20.60
C ARG A 141 1.45 1.35 -21.30
N SER A 142 0.49 0.73 -20.60
CA SER A 142 -0.45 -0.21 -21.22
C SER A 142 -1.38 0.45 -22.24
N VAL A 143 -1.55 1.78 -22.17
CA VAL A 143 -2.40 2.56 -23.08
C VAL A 143 -1.63 3.04 -24.30
N SER A 144 -0.34 3.36 -24.13
CA SER A 144 0.48 3.98 -25.18
C SER A 144 1.16 2.97 -26.11
N ASP A 145 1.53 1.79 -25.59
CA ASP A 145 2.42 0.88 -26.29
C ASP A 145 1.82 -0.54 -26.33
N LYS A 146 1.03 -0.82 -27.38
CA LYS A 146 0.40 -2.13 -27.63
C LYS A 146 1.40 -3.30 -27.75
N GLN A 147 2.71 -3.02 -27.75
CA GLN A 147 3.78 -4.01 -27.87
C GLN A 147 4.44 -4.43 -26.54
N THR A 148 4.16 -3.77 -25.40
CA THR A 148 4.68 -4.23 -24.10
C THR A 148 3.74 -5.25 -23.45
N SER A 149 3.56 -6.36 -24.15
CA SER A 149 2.64 -7.44 -23.77
C SER A 149 3.13 -8.29 -22.59
N HIS A 150 4.01 -7.79 -21.70
CA HIS A 150 4.50 -8.48 -20.49
C HIS A 150 5.07 -7.51 -19.42
N LEU A 151 4.34 -6.44 -19.06
CA LEU A 151 4.84 -5.46 -18.05
C LEU A 151 5.04 -6.06 -16.65
N ILE A 152 4.24 -7.08 -16.30
CA ILE A 152 4.35 -7.77 -15.03
C ILE A 152 3.99 -9.25 -15.17
N SER A 153 4.83 -10.11 -14.60
CA SER A 153 4.57 -11.54 -14.48
C SER A 153 3.78 -11.86 -13.19
N LYS A 154 3.09 -13.01 -13.18
CA LYS A 154 2.37 -13.47 -11.98
C LYS A 154 3.29 -13.62 -10.76
N PRO A 155 4.48 -14.25 -10.85
CA PRO A 155 5.37 -14.36 -9.70
C PRO A 155 5.82 -13.00 -9.15
N GLU A 156 5.92 -11.97 -10.00
CA GLU A 156 6.21 -10.61 -9.54
C GLU A 156 5.04 -9.97 -8.80
N ALA A 157 3.80 -10.18 -9.27
CA ALA A 157 2.61 -9.71 -8.57
C ALA A 157 2.47 -10.40 -7.20
N GLU A 158 2.67 -11.71 -7.13
CA GLU A 158 2.68 -12.47 -5.87
C GLU A 158 3.78 -11.97 -4.90
N LYS A 159 4.97 -11.63 -5.43
CA LYS A 159 6.04 -11.03 -4.63
C LYS A 159 5.65 -9.66 -4.09
N CYS A 160 4.96 -8.84 -4.88
CA CYS A 160 4.46 -7.54 -4.43
C CYS A 160 3.44 -7.70 -3.29
N ILE A 161 2.48 -8.61 -3.43
CA ILE A 161 1.47 -8.91 -2.39
C ILE A 161 2.16 -9.33 -1.09
N LYS A 162 3.07 -10.30 -1.14
CA LYS A 162 3.81 -10.79 0.04
C LYS A 162 4.66 -9.69 0.69
N PHE A 163 5.30 -8.86 -0.13
CA PHE A 163 6.07 -7.71 0.34
C PHE A 163 5.18 -6.73 1.11
N LEU A 164 4.02 -6.34 0.56
CA LEU A 164 3.12 -5.39 1.20
C LEU A 164 2.49 -5.96 2.48
N LYS A 165 2.11 -7.25 2.50
CA LYS A 165 1.66 -7.93 3.74
C LYS A 165 2.70 -7.84 4.85
N SER A 166 3.97 -8.08 4.52
CA SER A 166 5.08 -7.99 5.49
C SER A 166 5.32 -6.54 5.94
N LEU A 167 5.27 -5.60 4.99
CA LEU A 167 5.43 -4.17 5.26
C LEU A 167 4.36 -3.62 6.20
N VAL A 168 3.10 -3.98 5.97
CA VAL A 168 1.97 -3.62 6.85
C VAL A 168 2.16 -4.23 8.23
N GLN A 169 2.54 -5.51 8.32
CA GLN A 169 2.78 -6.17 9.60
C GLN A 169 3.83 -5.44 10.46
N VAL A 170 4.99 -5.12 9.88
CA VAL A 170 6.06 -4.45 10.64
C VAL A 170 5.73 -3.00 10.95
N THR A 171 4.99 -2.31 10.07
CA THR A 171 4.50 -0.94 10.32
C THR A 171 3.53 -0.92 11.50
N ASP A 172 2.56 -1.83 11.52
CA ASP A 172 1.57 -1.93 12.59
C ASP A 172 2.20 -2.31 13.95
N THR A 173 3.20 -3.20 13.90
CA THR A 173 3.99 -3.59 15.08
C THR A 173 4.78 -2.40 15.64
N ALA A 174 5.44 -1.63 14.77
CA ALA A 174 6.24 -0.46 15.16
C ALA A 174 5.39 0.60 15.84
N ILE A 175 4.18 0.83 15.35
CA ILE A 175 3.23 1.77 15.94
C ILE A 175 2.79 1.25 17.31
N SER A 176 2.30 0.01 17.36
CA SER A 176 1.77 -0.60 18.60
C SER A 176 2.78 -0.67 19.75
N GLN A 177 4.09 -0.73 19.46
CA GLN A 177 5.16 -0.73 20.47
C GLN A 177 5.59 0.66 20.95
N ASN A 178 5.16 1.72 20.27
CA ASN A 178 5.45 3.11 20.65
C ASN A 178 4.27 3.79 21.41
N HIS A 179 3.29 2.99 21.86
CA HIS A 179 2.17 3.39 22.70
C HIS A 179 2.24 2.80 24.11
#